data_AF-A0A350AIF2-F1
#
_entry.id   AF-A0A350AIF2-F1
#
_cell.length_a   1.000
_cell.length_b   1.000
_cell.length_c   1.000
_cell.angle_alpha   90.00
_cell.angle_beta   90.00
_cell.angle_gamma   90.00
#
_symmetry.space_group_name_H-M   'P 1'
#
loop_
_entity.id
_entity.type
_entity.pdbx_description
1 polymer ?
#
loop_
_entity_poly.entity_id
_entity_poly.type
_entity_poly.pdbx_seq_one_letter_code
_entity_poly.pdbx_strand_id
1 'polypeptide(L)' 'REIAYRPARVLMQDFTGVPAVVDLAAMRDGIKGLGGDAQKINPLNPVDLVIDHSVMIDEFGNPRAFQKNVDLEYERNME' A
#
# COMPACT_ATOMS: atom_id res chain seq x y z
N ARG A 1 -18.43 -15.45 -22.77
CA ARG A 1 -17.70 -14.53 -23.68
C ARG A 1 -17.00 -13.54 -22.77
N GLU A 2 -15.67 -13.56 -22.73
CA GLU A 2 -14.89 -12.65 -21.89
C GLU A 2 -14.63 -11.33 -22.63
N ILE A 3 -14.48 -10.24 -21.89
CA ILE A 3 -14.20 -8.90 -22.41
C ILE A 3 -12.94 -8.38 -21.72
N ALA A 4 -11.99 -7.88 -22.50
CA ALA A 4 -10.84 -7.18 -21.96
C ALA A 4 -11.28 -5.80 -21.42
N TYR A 5 -11.08 -5.57 -20.12
CA TYR A 5 -11.34 -4.29 -19.47
C TYR A 5 -10.03 -3.71 -18.93
N ARG A 6 -9.78 -2.44 -19.22
CA ARG A 6 -8.60 -1.70 -18.75
C ARG A 6 -9.07 -0.44 -18.01
N PRO A 7 -9.08 -0.43 -16.67
CA PRO A 7 -9.49 0.73 -15.91
C PRO A 7 -8.48 1.88 -16.08
N ALA A 8 -8.93 3.12 -15.84
CA ALA A 8 -8.07 4.30 -15.97
C ALA A 8 -7.01 4.40 -14.85
N ARG A 9 -7.36 3.96 -13.63
CA ARG A 9 -6.49 4.02 -12.44
C ARG A 9 -6.81 2.88 -11.46
N VAL A 10 -5.93 2.70 -10.48
CA VAL A 10 -6.08 1.76 -9.37
C VAL A 10 -6.10 2.54 -8.05
N LEU A 11 -6.98 2.17 -7.13
CA LEU A 11 -7.02 2.69 -5.76
C LEU A 11 -6.74 1.54 -4.80
N MET A 12 -5.86 1.76 -3.83
CA MET A 12 -5.44 0.78 -2.83
C MET A 12 -5.51 1.36 -1.43
N GLN A 13 -5.69 0.47 -0.45
CA GLN A 13 -5.58 0.76 0.98
C GLN A 13 -4.33 0.08 1.55
N ASP A 14 -3.84 0.49 2.72
CA ASP A 14 -2.58 0.06 3.34
C ASP A 14 -2.40 -1.46 3.51
N PHE A 15 -3.37 -2.18 4.07
CA PHE A 15 -3.29 -3.63 4.27
C PHE A 15 -3.07 -4.43 2.98
N THR A 16 -3.54 -3.94 1.83
CA THR A 16 -3.31 -4.59 0.53
C THR A 16 -2.25 -3.88 -0.31
N GLY A 17 -2.00 -2.60 -0.05
CA GLY A 17 -0.99 -1.79 -0.71
C GLY A 17 0.42 -2.18 -0.31
N VAL A 18 0.66 -2.41 0.99
CA VAL A 18 1.96 -2.87 1.50
C VAL A 18 2.38 -4.19 0.84
N PRO A 19 1.59 -5.29 0.89
CA PRO A 19 1.98 -6.54 0.24
C PRO A 19 2.11 -6.38 -1.28
N ALA A 20 1.29 -5.54 -1.93
CA ALA A 20 1.45 -5.29 -3.37
C ALA A 20 2.77 -4.58 -3.71
N VAL A 21 3.24 -3.65 -2.87
CA VAL A 21 4.57 -3.03 -3.04
C VAL A 21 5.68 -4.04 -2.78
N VAL A 22 5.53 -4.93 -1.79
CA VAL A 22 6.46 -6.05 -1.56
C VAL A 22 6.52 -6.98 -2.76
N ASP A 23 5.38 -7.30 -3.38
CA ASP A 23 5.32 -8.10 -4.61
C ASP A 23 6.02 -7.40 -5.79
N LEU A 24 5.84 -6.08 -5.94
CA LEU A 24 6.59 -5.30 -6.93
C LEU A 24 8.11 -5.41 -6.71
N ALA A 25 8.56 -5.35 -5.45
CA ALA A 25 9.97 -5.53 -5.11
C ALA A 25 10.46 -6.95 -5.44
N ALA A 26 9.70 -7.98 -5.07
CA ALA A 26 10.02 -9.37 -5.37
C ALA A 26 10.08 -9.65 -6.89
N MET A 27 9.15 -9.07 -7.66
CA MET A 27 9.17 -9.18 -9.13
C MET A 27 10.38 -8.49 -9.76
N ARG A 28 10.81 -7.34 -9.21
CA ARG A 28 12.03 -6.64 -9.66
C ARG A 28 13.28 -7.49 -9.42
N ASP A 29 13.40 -8.07 -8.22
CA ASP A 29 14.52 -8.96 -7.89
C ASP A 29 14.51 -10.21 -8.76
N GLY A 30 13.34 -10.80 -8.99
CA GLY A 30 13.17 -11.95 -9.89
C GLY A 30 13.63 -11.66 -11.32
N ILE A 31 13.21 -10.53 -11.91
CA ILE A 31 13.64 -10.14 -13.26
C ILE A 31 15.14 -9.88 -13.33
N LYS A 32 15.72 -9.24 -12.32
CA LYS A 32 17.16 -9.00 -12.25
C LYS A 32 17.95 -10.31 -12.19
N GLY A 33 17.47 -11.30 -11.43
CA GLY A 33 18.06 -12.65 -11.37
C GLY A 33 18.07 -13.38 -12.71
N LEU A 34 17.12 -13.05 -13.60
CA LEU A 34 17.03 -13.59 -14.96
C LEU A 34 17.81 -12.75 -15.99
N GLY A 35 18.56 -11.73 -15.57
CA GLY A 35 19.30 -10.82 -16.45
C GLY A 35 18.42 -9.79 -17.17
N GLY A 36 17.16 -9.62 -16.75
CA GLY A 36 16.25 -8.62 -17.30
C GLY A 36 16.35 -7.26 -16.61
N ASP A 37 15.62 -6.30 -17.16
CA ASP A 37 15.57 -4.92 -16.65
C ASP A 37 14.44 -4.75 -15.63
N ALA A 38 14.82 -4.49 -14.36
CA ALA A 38 13.88 -4.25 -13.26
C ALA A 38 12.98 -3.02 -13.47
N GLN A 39 13.39 -2.05 -14.29
CA GLN A 39 12.56 -0.86 -14.60
C GLN A 39 11.30 -1.20 -15.41
N LYS A 40 11.20 -2.41 -15.95
CA LYS A 40 9.97 -2.89 -16.59
C LYS A 40 8.88 -3.24 -15.59
N ILE A 41 9.21 -3.41 -14.30
CA ILE A 41 8.24 -3.66 -13.23
C ILE A 41 7.88 -2.32 -12.57
N ASN A 42 6.94 -1.64 -13.21
CA ASN A 42 6.37 -0.38 -12.75
C ASN A 42 4.87 -0.33 -13.12
N PRO A 43 4.03 0.29 -12.27
CA PRO A 43 2.64 0.54 -12.63
C PRO A 43 2.52 1.36 -13.93
N LEU A 44 1.69 0.89 -14.86
CA LEU A 44 1.42 1.59 -16.13
C LEU A 44 0.27 2.59 -16.04
N ASN A 45 -0.60 2.38 -15.06
CA ASN A 45 -1.71 3.26 -14.74
C ASN A 45 -1.44 3.95 -13.40
N PRO A 46 -1.98 5.17 -13.18
CA PRO A 46 -1.92 5.83 -11.88
C PRO A 46 -2.45 4.92 -10.77
N VAL A 47 -1.73 4.91 -9.65
CA VAL A 47 -2.11 4.18 -8.43
C VAL A 47 -2.15 5.17 -7.28
N ASP A 48 -3.29 5.25 -6.61
CA ASP A 48 -3.48 6.00 -5.37
C ASP A 48 -3.47 5.01 -4.20
N LEU A 49 -2.59 5.21 -3.21
CA LEU A 49 -2.53 4.42 -1.98
C LEU A 49 -2.98 5.30 -0.81
N VAL A 50 -3.99 4.85 -0.08
CA VAL A 50 -4.53 5.52 1.11
C VAL A 50 -4.18 4.71 2.34
N ILE A 51 -3.73 5.39 3.40
CA ILE A 51 -3.48 4.78 4.72
C ILE A 51 -4.69 5.08 5.59
N ASP A 52 -5.51 4.07 5.86
CA ASP A 52 -6.76 4.22 6.60
C ASP A 52 -7.13 3.02 7.49
N HIS A 53 -6.44 1.88 7.37
CA HIS A 53 -6.71 0.66 8.15
C HIS A 53 -5.73 0.43 9.32
N SER A 54 -4.80 1.36 9.54
CA SER A 54 -3.75 1.30 10.56
C SER A 54 -4.16 1.87 11.93
N VAL A 55 -5.07 2.85 11.96
CA VAL A 55 -5.50 3.53 13.20
C VAL A 55 -6.38 2.60 14.04
N MET A 56 -6.03 2.45 15.32
CA MET A 56 -6.83 1.74 16.31
C MET A 56 -7.43 2.70 17.35
N ILE A 57 -8.56 2.31 17.93
CA ILE A 57 -9.21 3.09 19.00
C ILE A 57 -8.66 2.64 20.35
N ASP A 58 -7.56 3.25 20.78
CA ASP A 58 -6.95 3.02 22.10
C ASP A 58 -7.56 3.93 23.19
N GLU A 59 -7.84 5.18 22.84
CA GLU A 59 -8.62 6.11 23.66
C GLU A 59 -9.91 6.55 22.95
N PHE A 60 -10.98 6.75 23.72
CA PHE A 60 -12.27 7.22 23.21
C PHE A 60 -12.95 8.20 24.19
N GLY A 61 -13.89 9.01 23.68
CA GLY A 61 -14.79 9.82 24.49
C GLY A 61 -14.15 11.04 25.18
N ASN A 62 -12.96 11.47 24.78
CA ASN A 62 -12.28 12.63 25.35
C ASN A 62 -11.58 13.48 24.26
N PRO A 63 -11.26 14.77 24.52
CA PRO A 63 -10.66 15.65 23.51
C PRO A 63 -9.26 15.25 23.02
N ARG A 64 -8.52 14.43 23.78
CA ARG A 64 -7.17 13.95 23.42
C ARG A 64 -7.17 12.63 22.65
N ALA A 65 -8.32 11.99 22.49
CA ALA A 65 -8.45 10.65 21.90
C ALA A 65 -7.92 10.60 20.46
N PHE A 66 -8.23 11.60 19.64
CA PHE A 66 -7.74 11.66 18.26
C PHE A 66 -6.21 11.70 18.20
N GLN A 67 -5.59 12.67 18.90
CA GLN A 67 -4.14 12.83 18.91
C GLN A 67 -3.45 11.55 19.38
N LYS A 68 -3.95 10.97 20.48
CA LYS A 68 -3.34 9.78 21.07
C LYS A 68 -3.42 8.56 20.16
N ASN A 69 -4.57 8.34 19.50
CA ASN A 69 -4.73 7.20 18.59
C ASN A 69 -3.84 7.34 17.35
N VAL A 70 -3.66 8.57 16.84
CA VAL A 70 -2.75 8.85 15.72
C VAL A 70 -1.28 8.70 16.13
N ASP A 71 -0.88 9.20 17.30
CA ASP A 71 0.49 9.03 17.79
C ASP A 71 0.85 7.54 17.94
N LEU A 72 -0.08 6.74 18.46
CA LEU A 72 0.08 5.29 18.59
C LEU A 72 0.07 4.56 17.24
N GLU A 73 -0.72 5.02 16.27
CA GLU A 73 -0.69 4.51 14.90
C GLU A 73 0.71 4.68 14.31
N TYR A 74 1.29 5.88 14.41
CA TYR A 74 2.64 6.15 13.95
C TYR A 74 3.65 5.26 14.66
N GLU A 75 3.63 5.18 15.99
CA GLU A 75 4.55 4.34 16.77
C GLU A 75 4.51 2.86 16.33
N ARG A 76 3.32 2.33 16.06
CA ARG A 76 3.13 0.90 15.72
C ARG A 76 3.48 0.56 14.27
N ASN A 77 3.34 1.51 13.35
CA ASN A 77 3.48 1.29 11.90
C ASN A 77 4.65 2.06 11.28
N MET A 78 5.70 2.36 12.06
CA MET A 78 6.90 3.09 11.58
C MET A 78 7.82 2.28 10.64
N GLU A 79 7.67 0.96 10.59
CA GLU A 79 8.44 0.09 9.66
C GLU A 79 7.93 0.21 8.22
#